data_AF-A0A4Q3TZ82-F1
#
_entry.id   AF-A0A4Q3TZ82-F1
#
_cell.length_a   1.000
_cell.length_b   1.000
_cell.length_c   1.000
_cell.angle_alpha   90.00
_cell.angle_beta   90.00
_cell.angle_gamma   90.00
#
_symmetry.space_group_name_H-M   'P 1'
#
loop_
_entity.id
_entity.type
_entity.pdbx_description
1 polymer ?
#
loop_
_entity_poly.entity_id
_entity_poly.type
_entity_poly.pdbx_seq_one_letter_code
_entity_poly.pdbx_strand_id
1 'polypeptide(L)'
;MIGGALNAAMKAVDNVQSHEKELTKLKKACDGMESSFLRQMLAEMRKTVTETETGGDNTGAETYKSMFDGALADRLAERGTLGISNKIFHAMATQVLNSNPSSTK
;
A
#
# COMPACT_ATOMS: atom_id res chain seq x y z
N MET A 1 41.38 -15.77 17.73
CA MET A 1 40.00 -16.26 17.52
C MET A 1 38.90 -15.18 17.65
N ILE A 2 39.23 -13.89 17.82
CA ILE A 2 38.22 -12.83 18.07
C ILE A 2 37.53 -12.32 16.78
N GLY A 3 38.14 -12.48 15.59
CA GLY A 3 37.63 -11.91 14.34
C GLY A 3 36.37 -12.59 13.74
N GLY A 4 36.09 -13.85 14.06
CA GLY A 4 34.96 -14.58 13.47
C GLY A 4 33.60 -14.17 14.02
N ALA A 5 33.52 -13.93 15.33
CA ALA A 5 32.29 -13.52 16.01
C ALA A 5 31.83 -12.11 15.60
N LEU A 6 32.78 -11.18 15.43
CA LEU A 6 32.49 -9.80 15.02
C LEU A 6 31.91 -9.74 13.60
N ASN A 7 32.45 -10.54 12.67
CA ASN A 7 31.98 -10.57 11.28
C ASN A 7 30.58 -11.21 11.16
N ALA A 8 30.29 -12.23 11.98
CA ALA A 8 28.95 -12.82 12.05
C ALA A 8 27.91 -11.84 12.60
N ALA A 9 28.27 -11.08 13.64
CA ALA A 9 27.40 -10.03 14.19
C ALA A 9 27.11 -8.93 13.15
N MET A 10 28.12 -8.51 12.37
CA MET A 10 27.95 -7.49 11.35
C MET A 10 27.02 -7.94 10.21
N LYS A 11 27.17 -9.19 9.73
CA LYS A 11 26.24 -9.78 8.74
C LYS A 11 24.81 -9.90 9.24
N ALA A 12 24.61 -10.23 10.51
CA ALA A 12 23.27 -10.32 11.09
C ALA A 12 22.60 -8.94 11.12
N VAL A 13 23.35 -7.88 11.43
CA VAL A 13 22.85 -6.49 11.40
C VAL A 13 22.47 -6.07 9.97
N ASP A 14 23.29 -6.37 8.96
CA ASP A 14 22.98 -6.07 7.56
C ASP A 14 21.72 -6.82 7.08
N ASN A 15 21.54 -8.07 7.52
CA ASN A 15 20.37 -8.87 7.15
C ASN A 15 19.08 -8.33 7.78
N VAL A 16 19.13 -7.92 9.05
CA VAL A 16 18.00 -7.29 9.74
C VAL A 16 17.60 -5.99 9.03
N GLN A 17 18.58 -5.15 8.69
CA GLN A 17 18.30 -3.87 8.05
C GLN A 17 17.79 -4.00 6.61
N SER A 18 18.23 -5.02 5.87
CA SER A 18 17.68 -5.31 4.54
C SER A 18 16.25 -5.84 4.62
N HIS A 19 15.94 -6.74 5.56
CA HIS A 19 14.57 -7.22 5.79
C HIS A 19 13.63 -6.07 6.19
N GLU A 20 14.06 -5.16 7.07
CA GLU A 20 13.28 -3.98 7.46
C GLU A 20 12.94 -3.08 6.25
N LYS A 21 13.91 -2.85 5.36
CA LYS A 21 13.69 -2.08 4.13
C LYS A 21 12.69 -2.75 3.21
N GLU A 22 12.79 -4.06 3.00
CA GLU A 22 11.86 -4.80 2.14
C GLU A 22 10.45 -4.89 2.74
N LEU A 23 10.33 -5.07 4.06
CA LEU A 23 9.04 -5.01 4.76
C LEU A 23 8.39 -3.62 4.63
N THR A 24 9.18 -2.55 4.71
CA THR A 24 8.70 -1.17 4.52
C THR A 24 8.17 -0.97 3.10
N LYS A 25 8.90 -1.44 2.08
CA LYS A 25 8.44 -1.39 0.68
C LYS A 25 7.17 -2.21 0.47
N LEU A 26 7.11 -3.41 1.03
CA LEU A 26 5.94 -4.28 0.97
C LEU A 26 4.71 -3.58 1.57
N LYS A 27 4.83 -3.00 2.77
CA LYS A 27 3.73 -2.27 3.41
C LYS A 27 3.23 -1.11 2.54
N LYS A 28 4.15 -0.31 2.00
CA LYS A 28 3.82 0.80 1.10
C LYS A 28 3.08 0.33 -0.15
N ALA A 29 3.50 -0.79 -0.74
CA ALA A 29 2.81 -1.37 -1.90
C ALA A 29 1.40 -1.88 -1.54
N CYS A 30 1.24 -2.56 -0.39
CA CYS A 30 -0.06 -3.00 0.11
C CYS A 30 -1.01 -1.82 0.36
N ASP A 31 -0.52 -0.71 0.92
CA ASP A 31 -1.33 0.49 1.15
C ASP A 31 -1.75 1.16 -0.16
N GLY A 32 -0.86 1.21 -1.15
CA GLY A 32 -1.18 1.69 -2.50
C GLY A 32 -2.27 0.84 -3.20
N MET A 33 -2.28 -0.47 -2.93
CA MET A 33 -3.31 -1.37 -3.43
C MET A 33 -4.68 -1.06 -2.78
N GLU A 34 -4.72 -0.84 -1.47
CA GLU A 34 -5.96 -0.46 -0.77
C GLU A 34 -6.50 0.89 -1.25
N SER A 35 -5.64 1.90 -1.46
CA SER A 35 -6.05 3.18 -2.07
C SER A 35 -6.66 2.97 -3.46
N SER A 36 -6.00 2.19 -4.32
CA SER A 36 -6.50 1.93 -5.68
C SER A 36 -7.84 1.19 -5.67
N PHE A 37 -8.00 0.24 -4.76
CA PHE A 37 -9.27 -0.48 -4.58
C PHE A 37 -10.37 0.45 -4.07
N LEU A 38 -10.08 1.31 -3.08
CA LEU A 38 -11.02 2.30 -2.57
C LEU A 38 -11.45 3.29 -3.64
N ARG A 39 -10.54 3.74 -4.51
CA ARG A 39 -10.88 4.60 -5.66
C ARG A 39 -11.89 3.90 -6.58
N GLN A 40 -11.65 2.64 -6.92
CA GLN A 40 -12.57 1.86 -7.74
C GLN A 40 -13.92 1.67 -7.04
N MET A 41 -13.91 1.33 -5.74
CA MET A 41 -15.13 1.17 -4.95
C MET A 41 -15.95 2.46 -4.90
N LEU A 42 -15.32 3.61 -4.65
CA LEU A 42 -15.97 4.92 -4.63
C LEU A 42 -16.54 5.28 -6.01
N ALA A 43 -15.79 5.02 -7.08
CA ALA A 43 -16.26 5.24 -8.44
C ALA A 43 -17.49 4.38 -8.78
N GLU A 44 -17.49 3.10 -8.43
CA GLU A 44 -18.66 2.23 -8.65
C GLU A 44 -19.85 2.62 -7.78
N MET A 45 -19.63 2.99 -6.51
CA MET A 45 -20.69 3.51 -5.63
C MET A 45 -21.30 4.81 -6.17
N ARG A 46 -20.52 5.66 -6.82
CA ARG A 46 -21.03 6.90 -7.43
C ARG A 46 -21.96 6.61 -8.60
N LYS A 47 -21.67 5.59 -9.42
CA LYS A 47 -22.54 5.18 -10.54
C LYS A 47 -23.93 4.71 -10.10
N THR A 48 -24.10 4.30 -8.83
CA THR A 48 -25.41 3.88 -8.30
C THR A 48 -26.25 5.06 -7.82
N VAL A 49 -25.66 6.25 -7.68
CA VAL A 49 -26.42 7.48 -7.45
C VAL A 49 -27.03 7.88 -8.78
N THR A 50 -28.36 7.78 -8.89
CA THR A 50 -29.09 8.33 -10.04
C THR A 50 -28.81 9.83 -10.13
N GLU A 51 -28.14 10.25 -11.20
CA GLU A 51 -28.03 11.65 -11.57
C GLU A 51 -29.46 12.17 -11.74
N THR A 52 -29.95 12.93 -10.76
CA THR A 52 -31.22 13.63 -10.90
C THR A 52 -31.04 14.61 -12.06
N GLU A 53 -32.00 14.66 -12.98
CA GLU A 53 -31.97 15.40 -14.26
C GLU A 53 -31.72 16.93 -14.17
N THR A 54 -31.31 17.42 -13.01
CA THR A 54 -31.15 18.83 -12.63
C THR A 54 -29.76 19.43 -12.86
N GLY A 55 -28.79 18.70 -13.43
CA GLY A 55 -27.44 19.23 -13.64
C GLY A 55 -26.85 18.80 -14.96
N GLY A 56 -27.05 19.61 -16.01
CA GLY A 56 -26.44 19.39 -17.32
C GLY A 56 -24.93 19.14 -17.23
N ASP A 57 -24.45 18.35 -18.18
CA ASP A 57 -23.09 17.84 -18.36
C ASP A 57 -22.00 18.90 -18.10
N ASN A 58 -21.66 19.13 -16.82
CA ASN A 58 -20.74 20.18 -16.41
C ASN A 58 -19.40 19.54 -16.12
N THR A 59 -18.51 19.55 -17.12
CA THR A 59 -17.16 18.96 -17.08
C THR A 59 -16.34 19.37 -15.84
N GLY A 60 -16.60 20.56 -15.29
CA GLY A 60 -15.98 21.01 -14.04
C GLY A 60 -16.42 20.22 -12.80
N ALA A 61 -17.68 19.79 -12.74
CA ALA A 61 -18.22 19.00 -11.63
C ALA A 61 -17.60 17.59 -11.61
N GLU A 62 -17.47 16.96 -12.78
CA GLU A 62 -16.83 15.63 -12.89
C GLU A 62 -15.34 15.67 -12.52
N THR A 63 -14.64 16.72 -12.93
CA THR A 63 -13.24 16.91 -12.52
C THR A 63 -13.12 17.06 -11.00
N TYR A 64 -13.97 17.87 -10.38
CA TYR A 64 -14.00 18.04 -8.92
C TYR A 64 -14.34 16.72 -8.20
N LYS A 65 -15.35 15.99 -8.67
CA LYS A 65 -15.75 14.68 -8.12
C LYS A 65 -14.58 13.70 -8.14
N SER A 66 -13.85 13.60 -9.26
CA SER A 66 -12.68 12.73 -9.40
C SER A 66 -11.54 13.11 -8.44
N MET A 67 -11.25 14.42 -8.31
CA MET A 67 -10.26 14.90 -7.34
C MET A 67 -10.67 14.61 -5.89
N PHE A 68 -11.95 14.80 -5.57
CA PHE A 68 -12.50 14.52 -4.25
C PHE A 68 -12.43 13.03 -3.91
N ASP A 69 -12.84 12.16 -4.84
CA ASP A 69 -12.79 10.70 -4.66
C ASP A 69 -11.34 10.21 -4.48
N GLY A 70 -10.40 10.78 -5.23
CA GLY A 70 -8.97 10.51 -5.08
C GLY A 70 -8.45 10.86 -3.68
N ALA A 71 -8.72 12.08 -3.20
CA ALA A 71 -8.30 12.53 -1.87
C ALA A 71 -8.98 11.75 -0.74
N LEU A 72 -10.26 11.41 -0.90
CA LEU A 72 -11.00 10.59 0.05
C LEU A 72 -10.43 9.17 0.12
N ALA A 73 -10.17 8.54 -1.03
CA ALA A 73 -9.59 7.20 -1.08
C ALA A 73 -8.21 7.13 -0.42
N ASP A 74 -7.34 8.12 -0.69
CA ASP A 74 -6.01 8.19 -0.08
C ASP A 74 -6.12 8.29 1.44
N ARG A 75 -7.01 9.16 1.95
CA ARG A 75 -7.19 9.33 3.40
C ARG A 75 -7.79 8.10 4.08
N LEU A 76 -8.67 7.38 3.40
CA LEU A 76 -9.25 6.14 3.89
C LEU A 76 -8.22 4.99 3.90
N ALA A 77 -7.33 4.93 2.90
CA ALA A 77 -6.24 3.96 2.82
C ALA A 77 -5.14 4.23 3.85
N GLU A 78 -4.74 5.49 4.04
CA GLU A 78 -3.77 5.86 5.10
C GLU A 78 -4.25 5.44 6.49
N ARG A 79 -5.56 5.56 6.73
CA ARG A 79 -6.18 5.12 7.99
C ARG A 79 -6.30 3.59 8.11
N GLY A 80 -6.14 2.84 7.01
CA GLY A 80 -6.35 1.40 6.98
C GLY A 80 -7.81 1.02 7.16
N THR A 81 -8.75 1.80 6.60
CA THR A 81 -10.19 1.69 6.89
C THR A 81 -10.77 0.31 6.58
N LEU A 82 -10.29 -0.36 5.52
CA LEU A 82 -10.73 -1.71 5.16
C LEU A 82 -9.84 -2.80 5.76
N GLY A 83 -8.58 -2.46 6.10
CA GLY A 83 -7.61 -3.39 6.65
C GLY A 83 -7.16 -4.48 5.67
N ILE A 84 -7.41 -4.29 4.38
CA ILE A 84 -7.03 -5.22 3.32
C ILE A 84 -5.51 -5.19 3.16
N SER A 85 -4.91 -3.99 3.19
CA SER A 85 -3.46 -3.85 3.08
C SER A 85 -2.73 -4.63 4.17
N ASN A 86 -3.23 -4.58 5.41
CA ASN A 86 -2.68 -5.32 6.53
C ASN A 86 -2.80 -6.84 6.35
N LYS A 87 -3.95 -7.33 5.85
CA LYS A 87 -4.12 -8.77 5.58
C LYS A 87 -3.15 -9.27 4.52
N ILE A 88 -2.97 -8.52 3.43
CA ILE A 88 -2.03 -8.85 2.36
C ILE A 88 -0.59 -8.79 2.87
N PHE A 89 -0.26 -7.73 3.62
CA PHE A 89 1.05 -7.58 4.26
C PHE A 89 1.37 -8.79 5.14
N HIS A 90 0.46 -9.20 6.03
CA HIS A 90 0.69 -10.36 6.90
C HIS A 90 0.83 -11.67 6.13
N ALA A 91 0.06 -11.86 5.06
CA ALA A 91 0.17 -13.06 4.22
C ALA A 91 1.54 -13.16 3.50
N MET A 92 2.17 -12.03 3.19
CA MET A 92 3.40 -11.96 2.40
C MET A 92 4.66 -11.67 3.22
N ALA A 93 4.53 -11.09 4.42
CA ALA A 93 5.67 -10.70 5.26
C ALA A 93 6.57 -11.89 5.60
N THR A 94 5.99 -13.07 5.83
CA THR A 94 6.74 -14.31 6.08
C THR A 94 7.64 -14.69 4.90
N GLN A 95 7.23 -14.41 3.66
CA GLN A 95 8.07 -14.67 2.48
C GLN A 95 9.28 -13.73 2.41
N VAL A 96 9.11 -12.46 2.76
CA VAL A 96 10.21 -11.48 2.84
C VAL A 96 11.21 -11.86 3.93
N LEU A 97 10.72 -12.29 5.10
CA LEU A 97 11.57 -12.72 6.21
C LEU A 97 12.34 -14.01 5.91
N ASN A 98 11.81 -14.88 5.04
CA ASN A 98 12.44 -16.15 4.66
C ASN A 98 13.33 -16.01 3.41
N SER A 99 13.20 -14.93 2.64
CA SER A 99 14.05 -14.67 1.47
C SER A 99 15.41 -14.16 1.91
N ASN A 100 16.49 -14.82 1.48
CA ASN A 100 17.85 -14.39 1.77
C ASN A 100 18.20 -13.20 0.84
N PRO A 101 18.48 -11.98 1.36
CA PRO A 101 18.62 -10.76 0.55
C PRO A 101 19.86 -10.75 -0.35
N SER A 102 20.68 -11.80 -0.36
CA SER A 102 21.85 -11.96 -1.21
C SER A 102 21.59 -12.55 -2.60
N SER A 103 20.34 -12.89 -2.95
CA SER A 103 20.03 -13.53 -4.24
C SER A 103 19.47 -12.59 -5.32
N THR A 104 19.11 -11.36 -4.98
CA THR A 104 18.53 -10.40 -5.94
C THR A 104 19.61 -9.42 -6.38
N LYS A 105 20.34 -9.82 -7.42
CA LYS A 105 21.14 -8.92 -8.25
C LYS A 105 20.25 -8.03 -9.10
#